data_AF-A0A7C5MRU8-F1
#
_entry.id   AF-A0A7C5MRU8-F1
#
_cell.length_a   1.000
_cell.length_b   1.000
_cell.length_c   1.000
_cell.angle_alpha   90.00
_cell.angle_beta   90.00
_cell.angle_gamma   90.00
#
_symmetry.space_group_name_H-M   'P 1'
#
loop_
_entity.id
_entity.type
_entity.pdbx_description
1 polymer ?
#
loop_
_entity_poly.entity_id
_entity_poly.type
_entity_poly.pdbx_seq_one_letter_code
_entity_poly.pdbx_strand_id
1 'polypeptide(L)'
;MGRRLTSYLIIGLVIFYVLINSCVKKEGKDEKVSTKKDEVSSITNLITLKPGEKLILDSPKKFVELWILFNLSQRKWLEDISTQTNITMDTNVNIEDYTAKLLEEKRKEFYKNFGITEEDFTQYSMKNWKKIQEFLDKNPEYKKAYEKSVE
;
A
#
# COMPACT_ATOMS: atom_id res chain seq x y z
N MET A 1 32.65 -10.06 -13.38
CA MET A 1 31.75 -8.94 -13.00
C MET A 1 30.39 -9.19 -13.60
N GLY A 2 29.42 -9.64 -12.81
CA GLY A 2 28.08 -9.93 -13.31
C GLY A 2 27.10 -9.96 -12.16
N ARG A 3 25.86 -9.53 -12.45
CA ARG A 3 24.67 -9.49 -11.57
C ARG A 3 24.48 -8.23 -10.74
N ARG A 4 24.03 -7.14 -11.39
CA ARG A 4 23.17 -6.11 -10.79
C ARG A 4 22.06 -5.58 -11.72
N LEU A 5 21.76 -6.29 -12.82
CA LEU A 5 20.81 -5.82 -13.84
C LEU A 5 19.43 -6.51 -13.81
N THR A 6 19.22 -7.51 -12.95
CA THR A 6 17.97 -8.30 -12.94
C THR A 6 16.88 -7.73 -12.04
N SER A 7 17.18 -6.83 -11.10
CA SER A 7 16.18 -6.35 -10.12
C SER A 7 15.26 -5.23 -10.67
N TYR A 8 15.75 -4.41 -11.60
CA TYR A 8 14.93 -3.34 -12.21
C TYR A 8 13.96 -3.87 -13.27
N LEU A 9 14.25 -5.04 -13.84
CA LEU A 9 13.43 -5.65 -14.88
C LEU A 9 12.12 -6.25 -14.34
N ILE A 10 12.12 -6.67 -13.08
CA ILE A 10 10.94 -7.23 -12.41
C ILE A 10 9.96 -6.12 -11.99
N ILE A 11 10.49 -4.97 -11.55
CA ILE A 11 9.66 -3.82 -11.12
C ILE A 11 8.95 -3.18 -12.33
N GLY A 12 9.62 -3.09 -13.48
CA GLY A 12 9.01 -2.58 -14.72
C GLY A 12 7.90 -3.46 -15.29
N LEU A 13 8.01 -4.79 -15.15
CA LEU A 13 7.02 -5.74 -15.70
C LEU A 13 5.69 -5.74 -14.94
N VAL A 14 5.70 -5.46 -13.63
CA VAL A 14 4.46 -5.37 -12.82
C VAL A 14 3.67 -4.11 -13.20
N ILE A 15 4.34 -2.99 -13.48
CA ILE A 15 3.68 -1.73 -13.89
C ILE A 15 3.10 -1.84 -15.31
N PHE A 16 3.76 -2.57 -16.22
CA PHE A 16 3.27 -2.75 -17.58
C PHE A 16 2.00 -3.63 -17.67
N TYR A 17 1.84 -4.60 -16.77
CA TYR A 17 0.66 -5.47 -16.73
C TYR A 17 -0.62 -4.74 -16.26
N VAL A 18 -0.46 -3.71 -15.41
CA VAL A 18 -1.59 -2.88 -14.92
C VAL A 18 -2.11 -1.93 -16.00
N LEU A 19 -1.24 -1.46 -16.90
CA LEU A 19 -1.62 -0.52 -17.95
C LEU A 19 -2.35 -1.18 -19.14
N ILE A 20 -2.09 -2.46 -19.43
CA ILE A 20 -2.71 -3.14 -20.60
C ILE A 20 -4.18 -3.52 -20.36
N ASN A 21 -4.61 -3.73 -19.11
CA ASN A 21 -5.99 -4.07 -18.80
C ASN A 21 -6.94 -2.86 -18.67
N SER A 22 -6.43 -1.63 -18.83
CA SER A 22 -7.25 -0.41 -18.76
C SER A 22 -7.84 0.01 -20.11
N CYS A 23 -8.29 -0.96 -20.91
CA CYS A 23 -9.11 -0.69 -22.10
C CYS A 23 -10.53 -1.22 -21.87
N VAL A 24 -11.34 -0.47 -21.11
CA VAL A 24 -12.81 -0.58 -21.13
C VAL A 24 -13.42 0.83 -21.14
N LYS A 25 -14.41 0.97 -22.01
CA LYS A 25 -15.12 2.16 -22.49
C LYS A 25 -15.76 3.07 -21.41
N LYS A 26 -15.73 4.37 -21.75
CA LYS A 26 -16.53 5.54 -21.36
C LYS A 26 -17.92 5.29 -20.71
N GLU A 27 -18.32 6.13 -19.74
CA GLU A 27 -19.22 7.31 -19.89
C GLU A 27 -19.67 7.88 -18.53
N GLY A 28 -19.96 9.20 -18.49
CA GLY A 28 -20.88 9.81 -17.52
C GLY A 28 -20.29 10.41 -16.24
N LYS A 29 -20.29 11.75 -16.17
CA LYS A 29 -20.11 12.54 -14.94
C LYS A 29 -21.21 12.22 -13.94
N ASP A 30 -20.86 11.96 -12.68
CA ASP A 30 -21.54 12.51 -11.50
C ASP A 30 -20.65 12.36 -10.26
N GLU A 31 -20.62 13.42 -9.45
CA GLU A 31 -19.77 13.62 -8.28
C GLU A 31 -19.96 12.53 -7.21
N LYS A 32 -18.99 11.62 -7.08
CA LYS A 32 -18.89 10.66 -5.95
C LYS A 32 -17.92 11.14 -4.87
N VAL A 33 -18.25 12.21 -4.16
CA VAL A 33 -17.51 12.58 -2.94
C VAL A 33 -18.03 11.80 -1.73
N SER A 34 -19.34 11.45 -1.70
CA SER A 34 -19.95 10.72 -0.58
C SER A 34 -19.54 9.24 -0.53
N THR A 35 -19.42 8.54 -1.67
CA THR A 35 -19.19 7.08 -1.68
C THR A 35 -17.82 6.68 -1.14
N LYS A 36 -16.78 7.51 -1.33
CA LYS A 36 -15.40 7.20 -0.89
C LYS A 36 -15.27 7.15 0.64
N LYS A 37 -16.01 8.00 1.37
CA LYS A 37 -15.88 8.13 2.82
C LYS A 37 -16.50 6.92 3.56
N ASP A 38 -17.67 6.48 3.11
CA ASP A 38 -18.34 5.29 3.64
C ASP A 38 -17.56 4.01 3.33
N GLU A 39 -16.88 3.99 2.19
CA GLU A 39 -16.13 2.82 1.72
C GLU A 39 -14.80 2.63 2.47
N VAL A 40 -14.04 3.71 2.74
CA VAL A 40 -12.85 3.64 3.61
C VAL A 40 -13.24 3.21 5.03
N SER A 41 -14.36 3.73 5.56
CA SER A 41 -14.88 3.30 6.86
C SER A 41 -15.17 1.80 6.89
N SER A 42 -15.79 1.25 5.84
CA SER A 42 -16.09 -0.19 5.75
C SER A 42 -14.84 -1.08 5.72
N ILE A 43 -13.75 -0.64 5.08
CA ILE A 43 -12.47 -1.36 5.05
C ILE A 43 -11.80 -1.35 6.42
N THR A 44 -11.78 -0.19 7.08
CA THR A 44 -11.13 -0.03 8.39
C THR A 44 -11.83 -0.81 9.50
N ASN A 45 -13.12 -1.12 9.36
CA ASN A 45 -13.88 -1.89 10.35
C ASN A 45 -13.42 -3.35 10.46
N LEU A 46 -12.73 -3.89 9.44
CA LEU A 46 -12.16 -5.24 9.47
C LEU A 46 -10.83 -5.31 10.23
N ILE A 47 -10.22 -4.15 10.51
CA ILE A 47 -8.85 -4.06 11.01
C ILE A 47 -8.88 -3.98 12.54
N THR A 48 -8.20 -4.93 13.18
CA THR A 48 -8.07 -5.01 14.63
C THR A 48 -6.74 -4.44 15.12
N LEU A 49 -5.76 -4.30 14.23
CA LEU A 49 -4.45 -3.72 14.53
C LEU A 49 -4.53 -2.23 14.85
N LYS A 50 -3.83 -1.81 15.90
CA LYS A 50 -3.73 -0.41 16.33
C LYS A 50 -2.27 0.06 16.35
N PRO A 51 -1.97 1.25 15.80
CA PRO A 51 -0.64 1.84 15.97
C PRO A 51 -0.28 2.00 17.45
N GLY A 52 0.97 1.77 17.80
CA GLY A 52 1.49 1.81 19.17
C GLY A 52 1.38 0.47 19.92
N GLU A 53 0.57 -0.48 19.43
CA GLU A 53 0.54 -1.84 19.96
C GLU A 53 1.60 -2.69 19.25
N LYS A 54 2.40 -3.42 20.03
CA LYS A 54 3.42 -4.31 19.48
C LYS A 54 2.75 -5.46 18.72
N LEU A 55 3.01 -5.52 17.41
CA LEU A 55 2.49 -6.54 16.52
C LEU A 55 3.42 -7.76 16.49
N ILE A 56 2.82 -8.94 16.53
CA ILE A 56 3.49 -10.21 16.19
C ILE A 56 2.84 -10.72 14.91
N LEU A 57 3.61 -10.78 13.81
CA LEU A 57 3.17 -11.34 12.52
C LEU A 57 3.19 -12.87 12.57
N ASP A 58 2.19 -13.46 13.21
CA ASP A 58 2.04 -14.90 13.41
C ASP A 58 0.93 -15.54 12.57
N SER A 59 0.10 -14.73 11.89
CA SER A 59 -1.12 -15.20 11.22
C SER A 59 -1.41 -14.44 9.92
N PRO A 60 -1.99 -15.12 8.90
CA PRO A 60 -2.35 -14.48 7.63
C PRO A 60 -3.28 -13.28 7.82
N LYS A 61 -4.21 -13.38 8.77
CA LYS A 61 -5.11 -12.29 9.13
C LYS A 61 -4.36 -11.01 9.51
N LYS A 62 -3.43 -11.09 10.47
CA LYS A 62 -2.64 -9.93 10.91
C LYS A 62 -1.79 -9.35 9.77
N PHE A 63 -1.21 -10.21 8.93
CA PHE A 63 -0.47 -9.76 7.76
C PHE A 63 -1.38 -8.97 6.79
N VAL A 64 -2.55 -9.52 6.46
CA VAL A 64 -3.52 -8.88 5.55
C VAL A 64 -4.02 -7.55 6.12
N GLU A 65 -4.37 -7.50 7.41
CA GLU A 65 -4.76 -6.27 8.09
C GLU A 65 -3.66 -5.20 8.02
N LEU A 66 -2.42 -5.59 8.28
CA LEU A 66 -1.28 -4.66 8.20
C LEU A 66 -1.05 -4.15 6.77
N TRP A 67 -1.19 -5.01 5.76
CA TRP A 67 -1.09 -4.62 4.35
C TRP A 67 -2.16 -3.61 3.96
N ILE A 68 -3.41 -3.86 4.35
CA ILE A 68 -4.52 -2.94 4.11
C ILE A 68 -4.22 -1.57 4.76
N LEU A 69 -3.81 -1.57 6.03
CA LEU A 69 -3.41 -0.33 6.73
C LEU A 69 -2.26 0.38 6.04
N PHE A 70 -1.27 -0.36 5.57
CA PHE A 70 -0.11 0.19 4.89
C PHE A 70 -0.53 0.92 3.61
N ASN A 71 -1.30 0.30 2.72
CA ASN A 71 -1.71 0.96 1.47
C ASN A 71 -2.61 2.16 1.71
N LEU A 72 -3.56 2.07 2.67
CA LEU A 72 -4.39 3.21 3.05
C LEU A 72 -3.55 4.38 3.59
N SER A 73 -2.49 4.07 4.37
CA SER A 73 -1.58 5.10 4.88
C SER A 73 -0.72 5.69 3.76
N GLN A 74 -0.21 4.84 2.85
CA GLN A 74 0.58 5.28 1.70
C GLN A 74 -0.19 6.24 0.81
N ARG A 75 -1.48 5.97 0.54
CA ARG A 75 -2.34 6.89 -0.20
C ARG A 75 -2.45 8.25 0.47
N LYS A 76 -2.67 8.27 1.80
CA LYS A 76 -2.72 9.52 2.57
C LYS A 76 -1.39 10.27 2.51
N TRP A 77 -0.26 9.57 2.65
CA TRP A 77 1.05 10.21 2.56
C TRP A 77 1.30 10.83 1.19
N LEU A 78 0.89 10.15 0.11
CA LEU A 78 0.99 10.69 -1.24
C LEU A 78 0.13 11.95 -1.42
N GLU A 79 -1.11 11.94 -0.92
CA GLU A 79 -1.99 13.12 -0.91
C GLU A 79 -1.38 14.28 -0.10
N ASP A 80 -0.88 14.01 1.11
CA ASP A 80 -0.23 14.99 1.99
C ASP A 80 1.04 15.58 1.37
N ILE A 81 1.91 14.73 0.81
CA ILE A 81 3.17 15.16 0.17
C ILE A 81 2.87 15.95 -1.10
N SER A 82 1.88 15.54 -1.91
CA SER A 82 1.48 16.30 -3.11
C SER A 82 1.00 17.71 -2.76
N THR A 83 0.30 17.85 -1.62
CA THR A 83 -0.15 19.15 -1.13
C THR A 83 1.04 20.00 -0.67
N GLN A 84 2.04 19.40 -0.01
CA GLN A 84 3.26 20.09 0.43
C GLN A 84 4.20 20.49 -0.72
N THR A 85 4.37 19.64 -1.73
CA THR A 85 5.23 19.93 -2.88
C THR A 85 4.63 21.01 -3.78
N ASN A 86 3.31 21.08 -3.92
CA ASN A 86 2.62 22.20 -4.59
C ASN A 86 2.90 23.56 -3.93
N ILE A 87 3.22 23.60 -2.63
CA ILE A 87 3.56 24.81 -1.89
C ILE A 87 5.06 25.16 -2.05
N THR A 88 5.91 24.20 -2.42
CA THR A 88 7.39 24.31 -2.34
C THR A 88 8.09 24.41 -3.71
N MET A 89 7.34 24.64 -4.81
CA MET A 89 7.88 24.72 -6.19
C MET A 89 8.89 25.87 -6.45
N ASP A 90 9.24 26.67 -5.44
CA ASP A 90 10.16 27.81 -5.54
C ASP A 90 11.65 27.45 -5.30
N THR A 91 12.01 26.16 -5.27
CA THR A 91 13.38 25.70 -5.02
C THR A 91 13.86 24.72 -6.10
N ASN A 92 15.15 24.81 -6.48
CA ASN A 92 15.86 23.93 -7.43
C ASN A 92 16.02 22.47 -6.93
N VAL A 93 15.06 21.95 -6.18
CA VAL A 93 15.08 20.60 -5.61
C VAL A 93 14.49 19.63 -6.62
N ASN A 94 15.17 18.49 -6.82
CA ASN A 94 14.57 17.36 -7.55
C ASN A 94 13.37 16.83 -6.75
N ILE A 95 12.16 17.17 -7.21
CA ILE A 95 10.90 16.84 -6.54
C ILE A 95 10.73 15.32 -6.39
N GLU A 96 11.23 14.53 -7.35
CA GLU A 96 11.16 13.07 -7.31
C GLU A 96 11.99 12.49 -6.16
N ASP A 97 13.26 12.92 -6.04
CA ASP A 97 14.16 12.47 -4.97
C ASP A 97 13.67 12.91 -3.59
N TYR A 98 13.10 14.12 -3.49
CA TYR A 98 12.53 14.62 -2.24
C TYR A 98 11.30 13.82 -1.81
N THR A 99 10.38 13.58 -2.74
CA THR A 99 9.17 12.78 -2.51
C THR A 99 9.54 11.35 -2.11
N ALA A 100 10.53 10.74 -2.79
CA ALA A 100 11.00 9.39 -2.47
C ALA A 100 11.56 9.29 -1.03
N LYS A 101 12.34 10.28 -0.59
CA LYS A 101 12.86 10.33 0.79
C LYS A 101 11.75 10.43 1.82
N LEU A 102 10.78 11.31 1.61
CA LEU A 102 9.64 11.46 2.52
C LEU A 102 8.81 10.18 2.63
N LEU A 103 8.55 9.51 1.50
CA LEU A 103 7.85 8.23 1.49
C LEU A 103 8.64 7.13 2.21
N GLU A 104 9.96 7.11 2.04
CA GLU A 104 10.82 6.15 2.74
C GLU A 104 10.76 6.36 4.26
N GLU A 105 10.80 7.60 4.73
CA GLU A 105 10.67 7.94 6.15
C GLU A 105 9.30 7.53 6.70
N LYS A 106 8.21 7.83 5.98
CA LYS A 106 6.85 7.45 6.38
C LYS A 106 6.68 5.94 6.47
N ARG A 107 7.25 5.19 5.53
CA ARG A 107 7.26 3.72 5.56
C ARG A 107 8.02 3.18 6.78
N LYS A 108 9.19 3.73 7.10
CA LYS A 108 9.96 3.33 8.30
C LYS A 108 9.18 3.63 9.59
N GLU A 109 8.55 4.81 9.65
CA GLU A 109 7.71 5.24 10.78
C GLU A 109 6.52 4.29 10.97
N PHE A 110 5.86 3.90 9.88
CA PHE A 110 4.73 2.98 9.91
C PHE A 110 5.09 1.64 10.57
N TYR A 111 6.14 0.96 10.10
CA TYR A 111 6.53 -0.33 10.67
C TYR A 111 6.99 -0.21 12.12
N LYS A 112 7.72 0.87 12.44
CA LYS A 112 8.16 1.18 13.81
C LYS A 112 6.97 1.33 14.76
N ASN A 113 5.87 1.93 14.33
CA ASN A 113 4.66 2.10 15.15
C ASN A 113 3.98 0.77 15.49
N PHE A 114 4.28 -0.32 14.78
CA PHE A 114 3.82 -1.67 15.10
C PHE A 114 4.91 -2.51 15.78
N GLY A 115 6.09 -1.95 16.04
CA GLY A 115 7.21 -2.67 16.66
C GLY A 115 7.79 -3.78 15.79
N ILE A 116 7.66 -3.66 14.46
CA ILE A 116 8.24 -4.58 13.47
C ILE A 116 9.13 -3.83 12.47
N THR A 117 9.85 -4.57 11.63
CA THR A 117 10.60 -4.04 10.50
C THR A 117 9.92 -4.36 9.17
N GLU A 118 10.32 -3.65 8.11
CA GLU A 118 9.92 -3.99 6.74
C GLU A 118 10.39 -5.39 6.32
N GLU A 119 11.54 -5.83 6.85
CA GLU A 119 12.07 -7.17 6.62
C GLU A 119 11.17 -8.24 7.24
N ASP A 120 10.67 -8.02 8.47
CA ASP A 120 9.73 -8.94 9.13
C ASP A 120 8.46 -9.14 8.28
N PHE A 121 7.94 -8.03 7.74
CA PHE A 121 6.80 -8.03 6.83
C PHE A 121 7.07 -8.83 5.55
N THR A 122 8.20 -8.53 4.90
CA THR A 122 8.60 -9.16 3.62
C THR A 122 8.85 -10.66 3.80
N GLN A 123 9.59 -11.04 4.84
CA GLN A 123 9.88 -12.43 5.18
C GLN A 123 8.61 -13.22 5.49
N TYR A 124 7.65 -12.62 6.20
CA TYR A 124 6.37 -13.27 6.47
C TYR A 124 5.63 -13.56 5.17
N SER A 125 5.51 -12.57 4.27
CA SER A 125 4.83 -12.71 2.98
C SER A 125 5.44 -13.85 2.15
N MET A 126 6.76 -13.85 1.98
CA MET A 126 7.47 -14.85 1.18
C MET A 126 7.29 -16.26 1.74
N LYS A 127 7.37 -16.43 3.07
CA LYS A 127 7.26 -17.75 3.72
C LYS A 127 5.83 -18.27 3.77
N ASN A 128 4.83 -17.39 3.82
CA ASN A 128 3.44 -17.75 4.08
C ASN A 128 2.49 -17.45 2.91
N TRP A 129 3.00 -17.15 1.71
CA TRP A 129 2.20 -16.76 0.54
C TRP A 129 0.97 -17.65 0.30
N LYS A 130 1.15 -18.98 0.29
CA LYS A 130 0.03 -19.93 0.11
C LYS A 130 -1.04 -19.79 1.20
N LYS A 131 -0.64 -19.64 2.46
CA LYS A 131 -1.57 -19.46 3.60
C LYS A 131 -2.30 -18.12 3.52
N ILE A 132 -1.63 -17.09 3.01
CA ILE A 132 -2.24 -15.77 2.77
C ILE A 132 -3.29 -15.88 1.68
N GLN A 133 -2.99 -16.53 0.55
CA GLN A 133 -3.97 -16.77 -0.52
C GLN A 133 -5.18 -17.58 -0.02
N GLU A 134 -4.93 -18.70 0.67
CA GLU A 134 -6.00 -19.52 1.26
C GLU A 134 -6.87 -18.73 2.25
N PHE A 135 -6.26 -17.83 3.03
CA PHE A 135 -7.00 -16.96 3.94
C PHE A 135 -7.91 -16.00 3.15
N LEU A 136 -7.39 -15.32 2.12
CA LEU A 136 -8.19 -14.39 1.31
C LEU A 136 -9.34 -15.11 0.60
N ASP A 137 -9.10 -16.32 0.06
CA ASP A 137 -10.15 -17.09 -0.61
C ASP A 137 -11.27 -17.57 0.34
N LYS A 138 -10.92 -17.85 1.60
CA LYS A 138 -11.89 -18.23 2.65
C LYS A 138 -12.59 -17.04 3.31
N ASN A 139 -12.05 -15.82 3.19
CA ASN A 139 -12.55 -14.62 3.85
C ASN A 139 -12.76 -13.51 2.80
N PRO A 140 -13.87 -13.57 2.02
CA PRO A 140 -14.09 -12.69 0.87
C PRO A 140 -14.14 -11.19 1.24
N GLU A 141 -14.54 -10.84 2.45
CA GLU A 141 -14.52 -9.47 2.96
C GLU A 141 -13.09 -8.92 3.08
N TYR A 142 -12.14 -9.75 3.55
CA TYR A 142 -10.72 -9.40 3.59
C TYR A 142 -10.12 -9.37 2.19
N LYS A 143 -10.53 -10.27 1.29
CA LYS A 143 -10.10 -10.25 -0.12
C LYS A 143 -10.49 -8.96 -0.81
N LYS A 144 -11.77 -8.57 -0.70
CA LYS A 144 -12.27 -7.31 -1.25
C LYS A 144 -11.54 -6.11 -0.66
N ALA A 145 -11.33 -6.09 0.65
CA ALA A 145 -10.59 -5.01 1.32
C ALA A 145 -9.11 -4.96 0.91
N TYR A 146 -8.47 -6.12 0.75
CA TYR A 146 -7.09 -6.25 0.29
C TYR A 146 -6.91 -5.70 -1.12
N GLU A 147 -7.72 -6.17 -2.07
CA GLU A 147 -7.73 -5.71 -3.47
C GLU A 147 -7.99 -4.20 -3.53
N LYS A 148 -9.01 -3.74 -2.81
CA LYS A 148 -9.39 -2.33 -2.79
C LYS A 148 -8.35 -1.42 -2.13
N SER A 149 -7.56 -1.92 -1.19
CA SER A 149 -6.52 -1.12 -0.56
C SER A 149 -5.43 -0.70 -1.55
N VAL A 150 -5.24 -1.45 -2.64
CA VAL A 150 -4.22 -1.22 -3.68
C VAL A 150 -4.73 -0.31 -4.81
N GLU A 151 -6.04 -0.10 -4.93
CA GLU A 151 -6.66 0.87 -5.85
C GLU A 151 -6.33 2.33 -5.47
#